data_AF-A0AAN0JAR4-F1
#
_entry.id   AF-A0AAN0JAR4-F1
#
_cell.length_a   1.000
_cell.length_b   1.000
_cell.length_c   1.000
_cell.angle_alpha   90.00
_cell.angle_beta   90.00
_cell.angle_gamma   90.00
#
_symmetry.space_group_name_H-M   'P 1'
#
loop_
_entity.id
_entity.type
_entity.pdbx_description
1 polymer ?
#
loop_
_entity_poly.entity_id
_entity_poly.type
_entity_poly.pdbx_seq_one_letter_code
_entity_poly.pdbx_strand_id
1 'polypeptide(L)'
;MAAQAKLNTTRKRNATNNKNDPRNPRTVFIDNIPLSTKKKDILKLVFPFGSVESLRQRSVVVSPGKLPVGVARKLGKQLTGTTTNFYVVMEMEESASACLELNGQEVDGRHIRVDLATPTNDTHCFVFVGNVPFGVNEEKLRKVFE
;
A
#
# COMPACT_ATOMS: atom_id res chain seq x y z
N MET A 1 46.53 18.77 -2.05
CA MET A 1 46.26 17.32 -1.90
C MET A 1 45.03 17.15 -0.99
N ALA A 2 43.83 17.24 -1.56
CA ALA A 2 42.58 17.23 -0.79
C ALA A 2 42.06 15.80 -0.60
N ALA A 3 41.94 15.38 0.65
CA ALA A 3 41.37 14.08 1.02
C ALA A 3 39.84 14.10 0.81
N GLN A 4 39.34 13.28 -0.10
CA GLN A 4 37.91 13.07 -0.30
C GLN A 4 37.37 12.11 0.77
N ALA A 5 36.55 12.63 1.68
CA ALA A 5 35.78 11.83 2.62
C ALA A 5 34.70 11.03 1.86
N LYS A 6 34.88 9.72 1.77
CA LYS A 6 33.84 8.80 1.27
C LYS A 6 32.76 8.65 2.34
N LEU A 7 31.61 9.29 2.14
CA LEU A 7 30.44 9.14 3.02
C LEU A 7 29.83 7.74 2.81
N ASN A 8 30.25 6.77 3.64
CA ASN A 8 29.61 5.48 3.79
C ASN A 8 28.15 5.67 4.25
N THR A 9 27.20 5.63 3.32
CA THR A 9 25.76 5.66 3.63
C THR A 9 25.17 4.25 3.62
N THR A 10 25.69 3.39 4.51
CA THR A 10 24.95 2.20 4.92
C THR A 10 23.80 2.68 5.82
N ARG A 11 22.66 3.02 5.23
CA ARG A 11 21.42 3.30 5.99
C ARG A 11 21.08 2.05 6.79
N LYS A 12 21.39 2.06 8.09
CA LYS A 12 20.80 1.13 9.07
C LYS A 12 19.28 1.25 8.90
N ARG A 13 18.64 0.17 8.44
CA ARG A 13 17.18 0.06 8.48
C ARG A 13 16.81 -0.03 9.94
N ASN A 14 16.48 1.09 10.55
CA ASN A 14 15.77 1.08 11.82
C ASN A 14 14.43 0.42 11.54
N ALA A 15 14.32 -0.85 11.94
CA ALA A 15 13.06 -1.56 12.06
C ALA A 15 12.35 -1.06 13.31
N THR A 16 12.11 0.25 13.42
CA THR A 16 11.17 0.75 14.40
C THR A 16 9.79 0.49 13.83
N ASN A 17 9.08 -0.42 14.48
CA ASN A 17 7.65 -0.65 14.33
C ASN A 17 6.97 0.64 14.84
N ASN A 18 7.03 1.71 14.06
CA ASN A 18 6.84 3.07 14.57
C ASN A 18 5.36 3.39 14.58
N LYS A 19 4.62 2.78 15.52
CA LYS A 19 3.23 3.15 15.85
C LYS A 19 3.10 4.66 16.12
N ASN A 20 4.20 5.29 16.57
CA ASN A 20 4.30 6.72 16.87
C ASN A 20 4.96 7.52 15.72
N ASP A 21 4.98 7.04 14.48
CA ASP A 21 5.44 7.87 13.37
C ASP A 21 4.47 9.05 13.21
N PRO A 22 4.92 10.31 13.26
CA PRO A 22 4.05 11.48 13.12
C PRO A 22 3.36 11.54 11.74
N ARG A 23 3.77 10.72 10.77
CA ARG A 23 3.13 10.59 9.48
C ARG A 23 1.91 9.67 9.48
N ASN A 24 1.77 8.79 10.48
CA ASN A 24 0.68 7.82 10.53
C ASN A 24 -0.73 8.44 10.38
N PRO A 25 -1.10 9.51 11.10
CA PRO A 25 -2.43 10.13 10.94
C PRO A 25 -2.66 10.68 9.53
N ARG A 26 -1.59 11.12 8.85
CA ARG A 26 -1.62 11.61 7.47
C ARG A 26 -1.44 10.51 6.43
N THR A 27 -1.29 9.25 6.84
CA THR A 27 -1.00 8.15 5.92
C THR A 27 -2.29 7.40 5.60
N VAL A 28 -2.63 7.35 4.32
CA VAL A 28 -3.69 6.53 3.74
C VAL A 28 -3.13 5.19 3.30
N PHE A 29 -3.83 4.12 3.67
CA PHE A 29 -3.61 2.76 3.22
C PHE A 29 -4.60 2.42 2.11
N ILE A 30 -4.09 1.91 0.99
CA ILE A 30 -4.89 1.49 -0.17
C ILE A 30 -4.54 0.03 -0.49
N ASP A 31 -5.53 -0.86 -0.50
CA ASP A 31 -5.40 -2.30 -0.75
C ASP A 31 -6.23 -2.77 -1.94
N ASN A 32 -6.06 -4.04 -2.30
CA ASN A 32 -6.70 -4.74 -3.43
C ASN A 32 -6.40 -4.08 -4.79
N ILE A 33 -5.26 -3.37 -4.90
CA ILE A 33 -4.84 -2.74 -6.15
C ILE A 33 -4.19 -3.77 -7.06
N PRO A 34 -4.54 -3.83 -8.36
CA PRO A 34 -3.84 -4.69 -9.32
C PRO A 34 -2.33 -4.41 -9.40
N LEU A 35 -1.52 -5.45 -9.58
CA LEU A 35 -0.07 -5.31 -9.77
C LEU A 35 0.32 -4.52 -11.03
N SER A 36 -0.59 -4.42 -12.01
CA SER A 36 -0.43 -3.60 -13.22
C SER A 36 -0.46 -2.10 -12.94
N THR A 37 -1.17 -1.68 -11.88
CA THR A 37 -1.39 -0.26 -11.55
C THR A 37 -0.08 0.40 -11.12
N LYS A 38 0.26 1.52 -11.76
CA LYS A 38 1.50 2.24 -11.47
C LYS A 38 1.27 3.28 -10.39
N LYS A 39 2.37 3.71 -9.76
CA LYS A 39 2.36 4.82 -8.79
C LYS A 39 1.67 6.08 -9.31
N LYS A 40 1.80 6.35 -10.62
CA LYS A 40 1.19 7.52 -11.26
C LYS A 40 -0.34 7.48 -11.21
N ASP A 41 -0.93 6.30 -11.30
CA ASP A 41 -2.38 6.14 -11.32
C ASP A 41 -2.95 6.31 -9.91
N ILE A 42 -2.25 5.80 -8.90
CA ILE A 42 -2.58 6.07 -7.49
C ILE A 42 -2.46 7.56 -7.17
N LEU A 43 -1.44 8.25 -7.67
CA LEU A 43 -1.33 9.70 -7.50
C LEU A 43 -2.54 10.43 -8.11
N LYS A 44 -2.99 10.05 -9.31
CA LYS A 44 -4.19 10.65 -9.93
C LYS A 44 -5.45 10.39 -9.11
N LEU A 45 -5.57 9.22 -8.49
CA LEU A 45 -6.72 8.85 -7.67
C LEU A 45 -6.83 9.72 -6.41
N VAL A 46 -5.71 9.98 -5.74
CA VAL A 46 -5.68 10.75 -4.48
C VAL A 46 -5.53 12.27 -4.67
N PHE A 47 -5.08 12.72 -5.86
CA PHE A 47 -4.84 14.13 -6.15
C PHE A 47 -6.05 15.06 -5.90
N PRO A 48 -7.31 14.66 -6.17
CA PRO A 48 -8.47 15.50 -5.87
C PRO A 48 -8.64 15.84 -4.39
N PHE A 49 -8.10 15.01 -3.48
CA PHE A 49 -8.25 15.16 -2.03
C PHE A 49 -7.11 15.96 -1.38
N GLY A 50 -5.98 16.13 -2.09
CA GLY A 50 -4.87 16.96 -1.64
C GLY A 50 -3.50 16.55 -2.16
N SER A 51 -2.49 17.27 -1.70
CA SER A 51 -1.08 17.04 -2.04
C SER A 51 -0.51 15.82 -1.32
N VAL A 52 0.37 15.09 -2.02
CA VAL A 52 1.02 13.87 -1.54
C VAL A 52 2.48 14.15 -1.19
N GLU A 53 2.86 13.90 0.07
CA GLU A 53 4.24 13.97 0.53
C GLU A 53 5.06 12.78 0.00
N SER A 54 4.53 11.56 0.13
CA SER A 54 5.23 10.37 -0.34
C SER A 54 4.32 9.19 -0.62
N LEU A 55 4.73 8.33 -1.57
CA LEU A 55 3.98 7.15 -1.96
C LEU A 55 4.85 5.89 -1.95
N ARG A 56 4.38 4.86 -1.26
CA ARG A 56 5.11 3.61 -1.02
C ARG A 56 4.26 2.40 -1.40
N GLN A 57 4.64 1.72 -2.47
CA GLN A 57 4.10 0.39 -2.79
C GLN A 57 4.64 -0.64 -1.79
N ARG A 58 3.83 -1.62 -1.40
CA ARG A 58 4.08 -2.71 -0.43
C ARG A 58 3.41 -4.02 -0.90
N SER A 59 3.66 -5.12 -0.19
CA SER A 59 3.05 -6.44 -0.46
C SER A 59 3.26 -6.97 -1.89
N VAL A 60 4.40 -6.64 -2.50
CA VAL A 60 4.75 -7.17 -3.83
C VAL A 60 5.54 -8.45 -3.62
N VAL A 61 4.96 -9.58 -4.05
CA VAL A 61 5.64 -10.87 -4.02
C VAL A 61 6.56 -10.97 -5.22
N VAL A 62 7.77 -11.49 -5.00
CA VAL A 62 8.77 -11.69 -6.05
C VAL A 62 9.06 -13.18 -6.13
N SER A 63 8.86 -13.79 -7.29
CA SER A 63 9.24 -15.18 -7.54
C SER A 63 10.76 -15.35 -7.45
N PRO A 64 11.25 -16.51 -6.96
CA PRO A 64 12.68 -16.78 -6.90
C PRO A 64 13.29 -16.73 -8.31
N GLY A 65 14.48 -16.15 -8.41
CA GLY A 65 15.17 -15.98 -9.67
C GLY A 65 16.61 -15.53 -9.49
N LYS A 66 17.27 -15.25 -10.62
CA LYS A 66 18.70 -14.85 -10.64
C LYS A 66 18.97 -13.50 -9.96
N LEU A 67 17.95 -12.65 -9.82
CA LEU A 67 18.09 -11.32 -9.22
C LEU A 67 17.76 -11.35 -7.72
N PRO A 68 18.49 -10.62 -6.88
CA PRO A 68 18.10 -10.43 -5.48
C PRO A 68 16.71 -9.79 -5.38
N VAL A 69 15.91 -10.22 -4.41
CA VAL A 69 14.50 -9.79 -4.21
C VAL A 69 14.35 -8.26 -4.24
N GLY A 70 15.24 -7.52 -3.57
CA GLY A 70 15.17 -6.06 -3.52
C GLY A 70 15.40 -5.38 -4.88
N VAL A 71 16.22 -5.97 -5.74
CA VAL A 71 16.50 -5.47 -7.09
C VAL A 71 15.35 -5.82 -8.03
N ALA A 72 14.89 -7.08 -8.00
CA ALA A 72 13.75 -7.54 -8.79
C ALA A 72 12.49 -6.71 -8.51
N ARG A 73 12.22 -6.40 -7.23
CA ARG A 73 11.12 -5.51 -6.81
C ARG A 73 11.24 -4.10 -7.38
N LYS A 74 12.44 -3.51 -7.40
CA LYS A 74 12.65 -2.16 -7.95
C LYS A 74 12.51 -2.12 -9.47
N LEU A 75 12.94 -3.19 -10.14
CA LEU A 75 12.86 -3.32 -11.59
C LEU A 75 11.47 -3.80 -12.07
N GLY A 76 10.56 -4.16 -11.16
CA GLY A 76 9.27 -4.76 -11.52
C GLY A 76 9.40 -6.09 -12.26
N LYS A 77 10.50 -6.82 -12.03
CA LYS A 77 10.75 -8.12 -12.65
C LYS A 77 10.36 -9.24 -11.69
N GLN A 78 9.92 -10.37 -12.23
CA GLN A 78 9.61 -11.57 -11.43
C GLN A 78 8.54 -11.29 -10.37
N LEU A 79 7.59 -10.40 -10.66
CA LEU A 79 6.49 -10.12 -9.74
C LEU A 79 5.47 -11.25 -9.83
N THR A 80 4.97 -11.69 -8.69
CA THR A 80 3.95 -12.73 -8.56
C THR A 80 2.85 -12.23 -7.64
N GLY A 81 1.66 -12.82 -7.75
CA GLY A 81 0.46 -12.39 -7.04
C GLY A 81 -0.52 -11.68 -7.96
N THR A 82 -1.64 -11.26 -7.37
CA THR A 82 -2.74 -10.61 -8.09
C THR A 82 -2.93 -9.16 -7.66
N THR A 83 -2.61 -8.83 -6.41
CA THR A 83 -2.81 -7.51 -5.78
C THR A 83 -1.53 -6.97 -5.16
N THR A 84 -1.53 -5.68 -4.85
CA THR A 84 -0.49 -4.96 -4.12
C THR A 84 -1.14 -3.85 -3.28
N ASN A 85 -0.39 -3.30 -2.33
CA ASN A 85 -0.88 -2.31 -1.38
C ASN A 85 -0.05 -1.05 -1.51
N PHE A 86 -0.65 0.10 -1.22
CA PHE A 86 0.01 1.39 -1.22
C PHE A 86 -0.19 2.10 0.12
N TYR A 87 0.87 2.75 0.59
CA TYR A 87 0.82 3.73 1.67
C TYR A 87 1.13 5.09 1.08
N VAL A 88 0.16 5.99 1.16
CA VAL A 88 0.23 7.37 0.66
C VAL A 88 0.27 8.30 1.85
N VAL A 89 1.35 9.05 2.03
CA VAL A 89 1.45 10.09 3.05
C VAL A 89 0.96 11.38 2.42
N MET A 90 -0.16 11.91 2.91
CA MET A 90 -0.71 13.20 2.50
C MET A 90 -0.02 14.33 3.25
N GLU A 91 -0.03 15.55 2.69
CA GLU A 91 0.51 16.71 3.40
C GLU A 91 -0.35 17.09 4.62
N MET A 92 -1.67 16.99 4.50
CA MET A 92 -2.65 17.28 5.56
C MET A 92 -3.37 16.02 6.03
N GLU A 93 -3.77 16.00 7.30
CA GLU A 93 -4.57 14.92 7.90
C GLU A 93 -6.01 14.90 7.40
N GLU A 94 -6.58 16.09 7.14
CA GLU A 94 -7.92 16.23 6.54
C GLU A 94 -7.97 15.60 5.15
N SER A 95 -6.94 15.80 4.33
CA SER A 95 -6.81 15.16 3.02
C SER A 95 -6.73 13.63 3.12
N ALA A 96 -6.07 13.10 4.16
CA ALA A 96 -6.01 11.66 4.39
C ALA A 96 -7.38 11.09 4.75
N SER A 97 -8.14 11.81 5.59
CA SER A 97 -9.51 11.43 5.97
C SER A 97 -10.47 11.52 4.77
N ALA A 98 -10.33 12.54 3.91
CA ALA A 98 -11.15 12.68 2.71
C ALA A 98 -10.93 11.54 1.70
N CYS A 99 -9.72 10.99 1.63
CA CYS A 99 -9.44 9.81 0.78
C CYS A 99 -10.28 8.58 1.16
N LEU A 100 -10.84 8.51 2.37
CA LEU A 100 -11.69 7.38 2.79
C LEU A 100 -12.97 7.26 1.95
N GLU A 101 -13.40 8.33 1.28
CA GLU A 101 -14.52 8.31 0.33
C GLU A 101 -14.26 7.39 -0.87
N LEU A 102 -13.00 7.08 -1.17
CA LEU A 102 -12.61 6.14 -2.22
C LEU A 102 -12.78 4.68 -1.82
N ASN A 103 -13.09 4.39 -0.55
CA ASN A 103 -13.24 3.03 -0.07
C ASN A 103 -14.41 2.33 -0.77
N GLY A 104 -14.12 1.19 -1.40
CA GLY A 104 -15.09 0.45 -2.22
C GLY A 104 -15.22 0.97 -3.66
N GLN A 105 -14.40 1.92 -4.12
CA GLN A 105 -14.40 2.30 -5.53
C GLN A 105 -13.81 1.19 -6.40
N GLU A 106 -14.34 1.02 -7.61
CA GLU A 106 -13.79 0.08 -8.58
C GLU A 106 -12.58 0.68 -9.34
N VAL A 107 -11.46 -0.02 -9.34
CA VAL A 107 -10.25 0.28 -10.11
C VAL A 107 -9.85 -0.97 -10.89
N ASP A 108 -9.86 -0.88 -12.23
CA ASP A 108 -9.53 -1.99 -13.14
C ASP A 108 -10.27 -3.31 -12.82
N GLY A 109 -11.58 -3.24 -12.51
CA GLY A 109 -12.38 -4.42 -12.19
C GLY A 109 -12.28 -4.92 -10.75
N ARG A 110 -11.72 -4.11 -9.83
CA ARG A 110 -11.54 -4.49 -8.42
C ARG A 110 -11.96 -3.40 -7.46
N HIS A 111 -12.63 -3.77 -6.38
CA HIS A 111 -13.03 -2.84 -5.33
C HIS A 111 -11.86 -2.57 -4.40
N ILE A 112 -11.37 -1.34 -4.39
CA ILE A 112 -10.22 -0.97 -3.56
C ILE A 112 -10.65 -0.81 -2.10
N ARG A 113 -9.77 -1.19 -1.18
CA ARG A 113 -9.96 -0.88 0.24
C ARG A 113 -9.14 0.35 0.57
N VAL A 114 -9.77 1.40 1.07
CA VAL A 114 -9.08 2.62 1.51
C VAL A 114 -9.33 2.84 2.99
N ASP A 115 -8.26 3.02 3.73
CA ASP A 115 -8.29 3.16 5.18
C ASP A 115 -7.16 4.08 5.68
N LEU A 116 -7.19 4.49 6.93
CA LEU A 116 -6.05 5.17 7.56
C LEU A 116 -4.96 4.14 7.91
N ALA A 117 -3.70 4.58 8.03
CA ALA A 117 -2.61 3.70 8.44
C ALA A 117 -2.77 3.16 9.87
N THR A 118 -3.51 3.90 10.71
CA THR A 118 -3.92 3.50 12.06
C THR A 118 -5.43 3.67 12.18
N PRO A 119 -6.21 2.69 11.68
CA PRO A 119 -7.66 2.81 11.65
C PRO A 119 -8.25 2.58 13.05
N THR A 120 -9.29 3.34 13.39
CA THR A 120 -10.11 3.11 14.58
C THR A 120 -11.21 2.11 14.21
N ASN A 121 -10.89 0.83 14.28
CA ASN A 121 -11.81 -0.25 13.97
C ASN A 121 -12.66 -0.64 15.20
N ASP A 122 -13.98 -0.62 15.05
CA ASP A 122 -14.88 -1.19 16.06
C ASP A 122 -14.86 -2.73 15.96
N THR A 123 -14.27 -3.37 16.96
CA THR A 123 -14.12 -4.82 17.03
C THR A 123 -15.44 -5.59 17.03
N HIS A 124 -16.57 -4.94 17.31
CA HIS A 124 -17.89 -5.57 17.33
C HIS A 124 -18.55 -5.70 15.96
N CYS A 125 -18.05 -4.97 14.95
CA CYS A 125 -18.64 -4.94 13.61
C CYS A 125 -17.91 -5.85 12.59
N PHE A 126 -17.12 -6.82 13.06
CA PHE A 126 -16.39 -7.76 12.20
C PHE A 126 -16.91 -9.19 12.37
N VAL A 127 -17.03 -9.90 11.25
CA VAL A 127 -17.35 -11.33 11.21
C VAL A 127 -16.17 -12.11 10.62
N PHE A 128 -15.89 -13.29 11.17
CA PHE A 128 -14.91 -14.20 10.61
C PHE A 128 -15.59 -15.18 9.65
N VAL A 129 -15.12 -15.22 8.40
CA VAL A 129 -15.63 -16.15 7.38
C VAL A 129 -14.62 -17.30 7.22
N GLY A 130 -14.99 -18.48 7.74
CA GLY A 130 -14.18 -19.69 7.66
C GLY A 130 -14.49 -20.55 6.43
N ASN A 131 -13.65 -21.57 6.20
CA ASN A 131 -13.84 -22.56 5.13
C ASN A 131 -13.91 -21.97 3.70
N VAL A 132 -13.22 -20.85 3.46
CA VAL A 132 -13.10 -20.25 2.14
C VAL A 132 -12.03 -20.98 1.32
N PRO A 133 -12.31 -21.43 0.09
CA PRO A 133 -11.30 -22.07 -0.76
C PRO A 133 -10.10 -21.16 -1.04
N PHE A 134 -8.89 -21.72 -1.03
CA PHE A 134 -7.64 -20.95 -1.20
C PHE A 134 -7.54 -20.15 -2.51
N GLY A 135 -8.28 -20.54 -3.56
CA GLY A 135 -8.31 -19.87 -4.86
C GLY A 135 -9.38 -18.78 -5.00
N VAL A 136 -10.11 -18.45 -3.93
CA VAL A 136 -11.10 -17.38 -3.94
C VAL A 136 -10.40 -16.02 -3.89
N ASN A 137 -10.85 -15.10 -4.75
CA ASN A 137 -10.41 -13.72 -4.76
C ASN A 137 -11.37 -12.85 -3.94
N GLU A 138 -10.89 -11.68 -3.52
CA GLU A 138 -11.67 -10.69 -2.77
C GLU A 138 -13.00 -10.34 -3.46
N GLU A 139 -12.99 -10.11 -4.78
CA GLU A 139 -14.20 -9.83 -5.56
C GLU A 139 -15.25 -10.95 -5.52
N LYS A 140 -14.81 -12.21 -5.51
CA LYS A 140 -15.74 -13.35 -5.44
C LYS A 140 -16.36 -13.43 -4.06
N LEU A 141 -15.58 -13.16 -3.01
CA LEU A 141 -16.06 -13.16 -1.65
C LEU A 141 -17.03 -12.00 -1.42
N ARG A 142 -16.69 -10.80 -1.89
CA ARG A 142 -17.51 -9.60 -1.81
C ARG A 142 -18.93 -9.82 -2.35
N LYS A 143 -19.05 -10.41 -3.54
CA LYS A 143 -20.34 -10.73 -4.18
C LYS A 143 -21.27 -11.65 -3.38
N VAL A 144 -20.75 -12.38 -2.40
CA VAL A 144 -21.59 -13.22 -1.51
C VAL A 144 -22.27 -12.39 -0.42
N PHE A 145 -21.73 -11.21 -0.11
CA PHE A 145 -22.18 -10.31 0.95
C PHE A 145 -22.78 -8.99 0.43
N GLU A 146 -22.83 -8.79 -0.90
CA GLU A 146 -23.57 -7.71 -1.57
C GLU A 146 -25.06 -8.06 -1.70
#